data_AF-A0A934E3F3-F1
#
_entry.id   AF-A0A934E3F3-F1
#
_cell.length_a   1.000
_cell.length_b   1.000
_cell.length_c   1.000
_cell.angle_alpha   90.00
_cell.angle_beta   90.00
_cell.angle_gamma   90.00
#
_symmetry.space_group_name_H-M   'P 1'
#
loop_
_entity.id
_entity.type
_entity.pdbx_description
1 polymer ?
#
loop_
_entity_poly.entity_id
_entity_poly.type
_entity_poly.pdbx_seq_one_letter_code
_entity_poly.pdbx_strand_id
1 'polypeptide(L)'
;MTNLICSMICIFLFSACGPIGAYHHTALDTPSRHVDNGLKFLQINKIDAAVLEFSRAAELDPDYAPAFTGLGLAYGRMGDFVSGYEYIELAAKKARGYEQESAVKDARMQLDTLRIKR
;
A
#
# COMPACT_ATOMS: atom_id res chain seq x y z
N MET A 1 16.65 -16.75 -44.30
CA MET A 1 17.44 -15.84 -43.43
C MET A 1 16.58 -15.03 -42.46
N THR A 2 15.31 -15.40 -42.23
CA THR A 2 14.36 -14.67 -41.35
C THR A 2 14.10 -15.38 -40.00
N ASN A 3 14.46 -16.67 -39.88
CA ASN A 3 14.16 -17.47 -38.68
C ASN A 3 15.19 -17.34 -37.54
N LEU A 4 16.32 -16.66 -37.78
CA LEU A 4 17.37 -16.49 -36.76
C LEU A 4 17.19 -15.21 -35.92
N ILE A 5 16.47 -14.22 -36.45
CA ILE A 5 16.23 -12.93 -35.77
C ILE A 5 15.12 -13.08 -34.71
N CYS A 6 14.13 -13.94 -34.96
CA CYS A 6 13.01 -14.15 -34.04
C CYS A 6 13.43 -14.86 -32.73
N SER A 7 14.51 -15.65 -32.76
CA SER A 7 15.02 -16.38 -31.59
C SER A 7 15.83 -15.50 -30.63
N MET A 8 16.29 -14.33 -31.06
CA MET A 8 17.11 -13.42 -30.23
C MET A 8 16.25 -12.44 -29.41
N ILE A 9 14.96 -12.27 -29.73
CA ILE A 9 14.06 -11.33 -29.03
C ILE A 9 13.47 -11.97 -27.76
N CYS A 10 13.35 -13.30 -27.71
CA CYS A 10 12.71 -14.00 -26.59
C CYS A 10 13.58 -14.09 -25.31
N ILE A 11 14.87 -13.76 -25.37
CA ILE A 11 15.78 -13.87 -24.21
C ILE A 11 15.69 -12.64 -23.30
N PHE A 12 15.19 -11.50 -23.79
CA PHE A 12 15.11 -10.26 -23.01
C PHE A 12 13.84 -10.10 -22.15
N LEU A 13 12.86 -11.00 -22.27
CA LEU A 13 11.58 -10.88 -21.55
C LEU A 13 11.47 -11.74 -20.29
N PHE A 14 12.47 -12.57 -19.96
CA PHE A 14 12.41 -13.48 -18.81
C PHE A 14 13.21 -13.02 -17.58
N SER A 15 13.99 -11.94 -17.65
CA SER A 15 14.88 -11.52 -16.56
C SER A 15 14.37 -10.34 -15.73
N ALA A 16 13.06 -10.24 -15.51
CA ALA A 16 12.51 -9.32 -14.51
C ALA A 16 11.34 -9.94 -13.71
N CYS A 17 11.38 -11.25 -13.47
CA CYS A 17 10.71 -11.84 -12.31
C CYS A 17 11.78 -12.16 -11.27
N GLY A 18 12.40 -11.10 -10.71
CA GLY A 18 13.11 -11.24 -9.45
C GLY A 18 12.07 -11.50 -8.36
N PRO A 19 12.32 -12.40 -7.39
CA PRO A 19 11.39 -12.57 -6.29
C PRO A 19 11.25 -11.23 -5.55
N ILE A 20 10.02 -10.78 -5.37
CA ILE A 20 9.65 -9.75 -4.39
C ILE A 20 9.97 -10.39 -3.01
N GLY A 21 11.21 -10.29 -2.52
CA GLY A 21 11.54 -11.08 -1.33
C GLY A 21 12.97 -11.18 -0.85
N ALA A 22 13.86 -10.24 -1.19
CA ALA A 22 15.17 -10.17 -0.56
C ALA A 22 15.51 -8.73 -0.15
N TYR A 23 14.62 -8.12 0.64
CA TYR A 23 14.93 -6.86 1.30
C TYR A 23 15.82 -7.16 2.50
N HIS A 24 17.06 -6.68 2.46
CA HIS A 24 17.93 -6.65 3.63
C HIS A 24 17.23 -5.82 4.71
N HIS A 25 16.80 -6.43 5.81
CA HIS A 25 16.27 -5.73 6.97
C HIS A 25 17.39 -4.87 7.57
N THR A 26 17.54 -3.66 7.05
CA THR A 26 18.32 -2.62 7.73
C THR A 26 17.59 -2.27 9.02
N ALA A 27 18.31 -1.83 10.06
CA ALA A 27 17.71 -1.45 11.35
C ALA A 27 16.65 -0.33 11.28
N LEU A 28 16.33 0.18 10.08
CA LEU A 28 15.36 1.23 9.77
C LEU A 28 14.11 0.72 9.02
N ASP A 29 14.01 -0.57 8.73
CA ASP A 29 12.89 -1.21 8.01
C ASP A 29 11.78 -1.61 9.00
N THR A 30 11.08 -0.61 9.57
CA THR A 30 9.99 -0.82 10.55
C THR A 30 8.62 -0.49 9.95
N PRO A 31 7.53 -1.18 10.34
CA PRO A 31 6.18 -0.88 9.86
C PRO A 31 5.78 0.58 10.08
N SER A 32 6.12 1.14 11.25
CA SER A 32 5.83 2.53 11.60
C SER A 32 6.46 3.53 10.64
N ARG A 33 7.73 3.31 10.28
CA ARG A 33 8.48 4.22 9.41
C ARG A 33 7.95 4.20 7.97
N HIS A 34 7.53 3.04 7.51
CA HIS A 34 6.83 2.90 6.24
C HIS A 34 5.47 3.60 6.27
N VAL A 35 4.69 3.50 7.35
CA VAL A 35 3.45 4.28 7.51
C VAL A 35 3.72 5.78 7.46
N ASP A 36 4.72 6.27 8.19
CA ASP A 36 5.09 7.69 8.19
C ASP A 36 5.47 8.19 6.79
N ASN A 37 6.23 7.41 6.03
CA ASN A 37 6.58 7.72 4.65
C ASN A 37 5.35 7.71 3.74
N GLY A 38 4.49 6.70 3.86
CA GLY A 38 3.25 6.60 3.10
C GLY A 38 2.34 7.81 3.34
N LEU A 39 2.22 8.27 4.58
CA LEU A 39 1.48 9.49 4.92
C LEU A 39 2.07 10.74 4.26
N LYS A 40 3.40 10.89 4.26
CA LYS A 40 4.08 11.99 3.56
C LYS A 40 3.80 11.94 2.05
N PHE A 41 3.82 10.76 1.45
CA PHE A 41 3.49 10.59 0.03
C PHE A 41 2.03 10.94 -0.28
N LEU A 42 1.07 10.57 0.59
CA LEU A 42 -0.32 10.99 0.45
C LEU A 42 -0.48 12.52 0.52
N GLN A 43 0.25 13.20 1.40
CA GLN A 43 0.21 14.65 1.52
C GLN A 43 0.64 15.35 0.23
N ILE A 44 1.62 14.80 -0.50
CA ILE A 44 2.07 15.33 -1.79
C ILE A 44 1.40 14.66 -2.99
N ASN A 45 0.27 13.98 -2.77
CA ASN A 45 -0.55 13.31 -3.78
C ASN A 45 0.19 12.26 -4.64
N LYS A 46 1.29 11.69 -4.12
CA LYS A 46 2.00 10.56 -4.74
C LYS A 46 1.39 9.26 -4.27
N ILE A 47 0.20 8.94 -4.76
CA ILE A 47 -0.62 7.85 -4.20
C ILE A 47 0.04 6.48 -4.42
N ASP A 48 0.61 6.22 -5.60
CA ASP A 48 1.28 4.93 -5.88
C ASP A 48 2.45 4.66 -4.93
N ALA A 49 3.25 5.70 -4.63
CA ALA A 49 4.34 5.59 -3.67
C ALA A 49 3.82 5.36 -2.24
N ALA A 50 2.70 5.97 -1.88
CA ALA A 50 2.06 5.72 -0.59
C ALA A 50 1.59 4.27 -0.46
N VAL A 51 0.95 3.72 -1.50
CA VAL A 51 0.52 2.31 -1.54
C VAL A 51 1.71 1.38 -1.34
N LEU A 52 2.85 1.65 -2.00
CA LEU A 52 4.06 0.83 -1.84
C LEU A 52 4.57 0.84 -0.40
N GLU A 53 4.67 2.01 0.23
CA GLU A 53 5.10 2.12 1.62
C GLU A 53 4.13 1.42 2.58
N PHE A 54 2.82 1.64 2.45
CA PHE A 54 1.85 0.96 3.33
C PHE A 54 1.81 -0.55 3.11
N SER A 55 1.99 -1.02 1.87
CA SER A 55 2.10 -2.45 1.57
C SER A 55 3.32 -3.05 2.26
N ARG A 56 4.46 -2.33 2.24
CA ARG A 56 5.66 -2.77 2.95
C ARG A 56 5.44 -2.83 4.46
N ALA A 57 4.72 -1.87 5.04
CA ALA A 57 4.36 -1.93 6.45
C ALA A 57 3.49 -3.15 6.78
N ALA A 58 2.52 -3.50 5.91
CA ALA A 58 1.67 -4.68 6.08
C ALA A 58 2.42 -6.01 5.88
N GLU A 59 3.46 -6.04 5.04
CA GLU A 59 4.35 -7.20 4.89
C GLU A 59 5.21 -7.43 6.14
N LEU A 60 5.73 -6.34 6.73
CA LEU A 60 6.60 -6.40 7.90
C LEU A 60 5.84 -6.79 9.17
N ASP A 61 4.64 -6.26 9.34
CA ASP A 61 3.73 -6.63 10.43
C ASP A 61 2.29 -6.77 9.89
N PRO A 62 1.86 -8.02 9.62
CA PRO A 62 0.52 -8.30 9.14
C PRO A 62 -0.60 -7.88 10.08
N ASP A 63 -0.32 -7.57 11.36
CA ASP A 63 -1.30 -7.10 12.33
C ASP A 63 -1.19 -5.59 12.60
N TYR A 64 -0.37 -4.87 11.84
CA TYR A 64 -0.19 -3.43 12.00
C TYR A 64 -1.35 -2.65 11.38
N ALA A 65 -2.40 -2.42 12.16
CA ALA A 65 -3.60 -1.69 11.72
C ALA A 65 -3.32 -0.37 10.98
N PRO A 66 -2.34 0.48 11.38
CA PRO A 66 -2.04 1.71 10.64
C PRO A 66 -1.64 1.50 9.18
N ALA A 67 -1.02 0.37 8.82
CA ALA A 67 -0.70 0.05 7.43
C ALA A 67 -1.97 -0.09 6.57
N PHE A 68 -2.94 -0.85 7.07
CA PHE A 68 -4.23 -1.06 6.40
C PHE A 68 -5.07 0.21 6.36
N THR A 69 -5.03 1.04 7.41
CA THR A 69 -5.64 2.38 7.39
C THR A 69 -5.05 3.24 6.28
N GLY A 70 -3.72 3.23 6.14
CA GLY A 70 -3.01 3.93 5.07
C GLY A 70 -3.40 3.46 3.67
N LEU A 71 -3.47 2.14 3.45
CA LEU A 71 -3.96 1.55 2.19
C LEU A 71 -5.39 2.00 1.88
N GLY A 72 -6.30 1.93 2.86
CA GLY A 72 -7.69 2.37 2.69
C GLY A 72 -7.81 3.82 2.23
N LEU A 73 -7.04 4.72 2.85
CA LEU A 73 -6.95 6.13 2.46
C LEU A 73 -6.36 6.33 1.06
N ALA A 74 -5.32 5.57 0.71
CA ALA A 74 -4.68 5.64 -0.59
C ALA A 74 -5.64 5.22 -1.73
N TYR A 75 -6.27 4.06 -1.59
CA TYR A 75 -7.27 3.58 -2.56
C TYR A 75 -8.48 4.51 -2.65
N GLY A 76 -8.94 5.06 -1.52
CA GLY A 76 -10.00 6.09 -1.50
C GLY A 76 -9.62 7.37 -2.25
N ARG A 77 -8.34 7.77 -2.27
CA ARG A 77 -7.86 8.92 -3.06
C ARG A 77 -7.71 8.61 -4.54
N MET A 78 -7.37 7.38 -4.90
CA MET A 78 -7.52 6.86 -6.28
C MET A 78 -9.02 6.74 -6.66
N GLY A 79 -9.88 6.75 -5.64
CA GLY A 79 -11.32 6.57 -5.64
C GLY A 79 -11.79 5.21 -6.10
N ASP A 80 -10.93 4.22 -5.88
CA ASP A 80 -11.37 2.86 -5.65
C ASP A 80 -11.86 2.77 -4.19
N PHE A 81 -13.10 3.21 -3.97
CA PHE A 81 -13.71 3.19 -2.65
C PHE A 81 -14.02 1.77 -2.17
N VAL A 82 -14.18 0.81 -3.08
CA VAL A 82 -14.45 -0.60 -2.74
C VAL A 82 -13.25 -1.15 -1.97
N SER A 83 -12.08 -1.13 -2.61
CA SER A 83 -10.82 -1.53 -1.95
C SER A 83 -10.54 -0.66 -0.73
N GLY A 84 -10.82 0.64 -0.83
CA GLY A 84 -10.69 1.58 0.29
C GLY A 84 -11.41 1.12 1.56
N TYR A 85 -12.71 0.81 1.48
CA TYR A 85 -13.48 0.35 2.63
C TYR A 85 -13.07 -1.05 3.10
N GLU A 86 -12.70 -1.95 2.19
CA GLU A 86 -12.21 -3.28 2.56
C GLU A 86 -10.96 -3.20 3.46
N TYR A 87 -9.99 -2.36 3.08
CA TYR A 87 -8.79 -2.15 3.90
C TYR A 87 -9.09 -1.45 5.22
N ILE A 88 -10.05 -0.52 5.27
CA ILE A 88 -10.50 0.10 6.54
C ILE A 88 -11.16 -0.94 7.46
N GLU A 89 -11.97 -1.86 6.92
CA GLU A 89 -12.56 -2.93 7.71
C GLU A 89 -11.49 -3.89 8.23
N LEU A 90 -10.51 -4.22 7.40
CA LEU A 90 -9.37 -5.04 7.81
C LEU A 90 -8.56 -4.35 8.92
N ALA A 91 -8.33 -3.04 8.79
CA ALA A 91 -7.68 -2.24 9.82
C ALA A 91 -8.47 -2.26 11.13
N ALA A 92 -9.80 -2.15 11.08
CA ALA A 92 -10.67 -2.21 12.24
C ALA A 92 -10.55 -3.53 13.00
N LYS A 93 -10.43 -4.66 12.27
CA LYS A 93 -10.25 -6.00 12.87
C LYS A 93 -8.90 -6.16 13.56
N LYS A 94 -7.88 -5.43 13.10
CA LYS A 94 -6.49 -5.52 13.59
C LYS A 94 -6.15 -4.43 14.61
N ALA A 95 -6.97 -3.38 14.70
CA ALA A 95 -6.74 -2.25 15.57
C ALA A 95 -6.69 -2.68 17.04
N ARG A 96 -5.69 -2.16 17.75
CA ARG A 96 -5.53 -2.34 19.19
C ARG A 96 -5.41 -0.98 19.86
N GLY A 97 -6.20 -0.81 20.90
CA GLY A 97 -6.22 0.41 21.69
C GLY A 97 -6.97 1.55 21.00
N TYR A 98 -7.30 2.54 21.82
CA TYR A 98 -8.16 3.65 21.42
C TYR A 98 -7.62 4.46 20.23
N GLU A 99 -6.30 4.66 20.16
CA GLU A 99 -5.68 5.47 19.11
C GLU A 99 -5.87 4.87 17.71
N GLN A 100 -5.60 3.57 17.56
CA GLN A 100 -5.77 2.89 16.28
C GLN A 100 -7.26 2.81 15.89
N GLU A 101 -8.14 2.54 16.85
CA GLU A 101 -9.58 2.53 16.62
C GLU A 101 -10.10 3.91 16.17
N SER A 102 -9.61 5.00 16.78
CA SER A 102 -9.96 6.36 16.39
C SER A 102 -9.47 6.64 14.98
N ALA A 103 -8.21 6.32 14.66
CA ALA A 103 -7.64 6.54 13.34
C ALA A 103 -8.42 5.80 12.23
N VAL A 104 -8.87 4.58 12.50
CA VAL A 104 -9.72 3.79 11.57
C VAL A 104 -11.06 4.48 11.34
N LYS A 105 -11.72 4.99 12.40
CA LYS A 105 -12.99 5.71 12.28
C LYS A 105 -12.82 7.01 11.50
N ASP A 106 -11.76 7.76 11.76
CA ASP A 106 -11.44 8.99 11.05
C ASP A 106 -11.17 8.73 9.57
N ALA A 107 -10.41 7.68 9.26
CA ALA A 107 -10.15 7.29 7.89
C ALA A 107 -11.43 6.87 7.14
N ARG A 108 -12.34 6.15 7.82
CA ARG A 108 -13.67 5.83 7.26
C ARG A 108 -14.46 7.09 6.92
N MET A 109 -14.48 8.07 7.83
CA MET A 109 -15.16 9.35 7.61
C MET A 109 -14.54 10.14 6.45
N GLN A 110 -13.22 10.10 6.28
CA GLN A 110 -12.56 10.70 5.13
C GLN A 110 -12.99 10.04 3.82
N LEU A 111 -13.08 8.71 3.78
CA LEU A 111 -13.57 7.98 2.61
C LEU A 111 -15.02 8.37 2.26
N ASP A 112 -15.90 8.43 3.26
CA ASP A 112 -17.30 8.86 3.07
C ASP A 112 -17.35 10.27 2.46
N THR A 113 -16.52 11.18 2.96
CA THR A 113 -16.44 12.56 2.47
C THR A 113 -15.92 12.62 1.05
N LEU A 114 -14.85 11.87 0.73
CA LEU A 114 -14.27 11.81 -0.60
C LEU A 114 -15.24 11.21 -1.62
N ARG A 115 -16.02 10.20 -1.22
CA ARG A 115 -17.03 9.55 -2.07
C ARG A 115 -18.17 10.48 -2.44
N ILE A 116 -18.61 11.35 -1.52
CA ILE A 116 -19.69 12.31 -1.78
C ILE A 116 -19.23 13.45 -2.71
N LYS A 117 -17.95 13.83 -2.64
CA LYS A 117 -17.39 14.94 -3.43
C LYS A 117 -17.05 14.57 -4.88
N ARG A 118 -17.16 13.30 -5.25
CA ARG A 118 -16.79 12.77 -6.56
C ARG A 118 -18.02 12.51 -7.40
#